data_AF-A0AAV0P290-F1
#
_entry.id   AF-A0AAV0P290-F1
#
_cell.length_a   1.000
_cell.length_b   1.000
_cell.length_c   1.000
_cell.angle_alpha   90.00
_cell.angle_beta   90.00
_cell.angle_gamma   90.00
#
_symmetry.space_group_name_H-M   'P 1'
#
loop_
_entity.id
_entity.type
_entity.pdbx_description
1 polymer ?
#
loop_
_entity_poly.entity_id
_entity_poly.type
_entity_poly.pdbx_seq_one_letter_code
_entity_poly.pdbx_strand_id
1 'polypeptide(L)'
;MGPVPAKWRGECEKGTQFNASLCNNKLIGARAFPRMNSTRDTEGHGTHTSSTAAGNFVDDASFFGYAPGTVKGVAPKAHVAMYKALFDEGAFTSDIIAAIDRALGDGVDVLSMSPAWPSNVEAAEVNSKPVYSNFNLLSGTSMSCPHLAGVGALIKKAHPDWSPAAIRSAMMTSADSLDLSGQPIKDSGLAIGAGQVNPNKAMDPGLVYDATTVDYVNLLCAMNFTAKQIQVITRSSTNNCSSPSLDLNYPSFIALFSANSSSSSHANQVLEFSRTVTNVGEDVSIYTATITPLEGLVVSVVPEKLEFKSKGEKLGFKLVIESDSAVKSRQFLASGYLRWKEDGGGSHVVQSPIVATNIAFDSLSSSSRN
;
A
#
# COMPACT_ATOMS: atom_id res chain seq x y z
N MET A 1 16.52 20.49 11.55
CA MET A 1 15.49 20.25 10.51
C MET A 1 15.74 21.23 9.38
N GLY A 2 15.61 20.82 8.10
CA GLY A 2 15.73 21.75 6.97
C GLY A 2 14.54 22.74 6.90
N PRO A 3 14.65 23.81 6.09
CA PRO A 3 13.55 24.75 5.88
C PRO A 3 12.35 24.10 5.18
N VAL A 4 11.17 24.69 5.34
CA VAL A 4 9.95 24.25 4.63
C VAL A 4 10.18 24.31 3.11
N PRO A 5 9.81 23.27 2.34
CA PRO A 5 10.02 23.26 0.90
C PRO A 5 9.25 24.37 0.18
N ALA A 6 9.87 25.02 -0.80
CA ALA A 6 9.24 26.13 -1.55
C ALA A 6 7.97 25.72 -2.32
N LYS A 7 7.79 24.43 -2.61
CA LYS A 7 6.58 23.89 -3.25
C LYS A 7 5.36 23.83 -2.33
N TRP A 8 5.57 23.93 -1.01
CA TRP A 8 4.53 23.78 0.00
C TRP A 8 3.54 24.94 -0.05
N ARG A 9 2.23 24.63 -0.11
CA ARG A 9 1.14 25.63 -0.17
C ARG A 9 0.17 25.56 1.01
N GLY A 10 0.43 24.67 1.97
CA GLY A 10 -0.39 24.55 3.16
C GLY A 10 -0.16 25.66 4.17
N GLU A 11 -1.04 25.70 5.16
CA GLU A 11 -1.05 26.72 6.21
C GLU A 11 -1.17 26.09 7.61
N CYS A 12 -0.91 26.91 8.64
CA CYS A 12 -1.12 26.54 10.02
C CYS A 12 -2.40 27.21 10.53
N GLU A 13 -3.50 26.46 10.50
CA GLU A 13 -4.83 26.95 10.86
C GLU A 13 -4.92 27.24 12.36
N LYS A 14 -5.43 28.43 12.72
CA LYS A 14 -5.62 28.82 14.13
C LYS A 14 -6.89 28.18 14.68
N GLY A 15 -6.84 27.78 15.95
CA GLY A 15 -7.98 27.24 16.67
C GLY A 15 -7.78 27.27 18.19
N THR A 16 -8.73 26.73 18.93
CA THR A 16 -8.70 26.51 20.37
C THR A 16 -7.41 25.83 20.78
N GLN A 17 -6.63 26.50 21.63
CA GLN A 17 -5.32 26.05 22.11
C GLN A 17 -4.33 25.69 20.98
N PHE A 18 -4.51 26.24 19.78
CA PHE A 18 -3.60 26.03 18.65
C PHE A 18 -3.40 27.33 17.88
N ASN A 19 -2.21 27.92 18.01
CA ASN A 19 -1.85 29.12 17.27
C ASN A 19 -0.95 28.78 16.06
N ALA A 20 -0.90 29.68 15.07
CA ALA A 20 -0.12 29.45 13.85
C ALA A 20 1.40 29.27 14.11
N SER A 21 1.91 29.77 15.23
CA SER A 21 3.33 29.60 15.63
C SER A 21 3.67 28.21 16.18
N LEU A 22 2.68 27.33 16.39
CA LEU A 22 2.92 25.93 16.76
C LEU A 22 3.40 25.08 15.58
N CYS A 23 3.15 25.52 14.33
CA CYS A 23 3.85 24.95 13.19
C CYS A 23 5.31 25.41 13.17
N ASN A 24 6.18 24.54 12.70
CA ASN A 24 7.61 24.73 12.63
C ASN A 24 8.19 23.97 11.43
N ASN A 25 9.52 23.83 11.35
CA ASN A 25 10.15 23.10 10.24
C ASN A 25 9.87 21.59 10.24
N LYS A 26 9.24 21.03 11.29
CA LYS A 26 8.81 19.64 11.35
C LYS A 26 7.32 19.50 11.04
N LEU A 27 6.45 20.16 11.80
CA LEU A 27 5.02 20.27 11.54
C LEU A 27 4.80 21.53 10.69
N ILE A 28 4.74 21.37 9.37
CA ILE A 28 4.75 22.50 8.43
C ILE A 28 3.34 23.01 8.08
N GLY A 29 2.30 22.28 8.45
CA GLY A 29 0.91 22.70 8.30
C GLY A 29 -0.02 21.85 9.16
N ALA A 30 -1.16 22.44 9.51
CA ALA A 30 -2.18 21.80 10.33
C ALA A 30 -3.54 22.40 9.97
N ARG A 31 -4.52 21.55 9.65
CA ARG A 31 -5.88 21.94 9.22
C ARG A 31 -6.95 20.98 9.77
N ALA A 32 -8.18 21.46 9.87
CA ALA A 32 -9.33 20.73 10.44
C ALA A 32 -10.55 20.74 9.48
N PHE A 33 -11.28 19.63 9.40
CA PHE A 33 -12.42 19.41 8.49
C PHE A 33 -13.58 18.70 9.23
N PRO A 34 -14.77 19.32 9.38
CA PRO A 34 -15.07 20.68 8.97
C PRO A 34 -14.22 21.65 9.80
N ARG A 35 -14.28 22.96 9.52
CA ARG A 35 -13.58 23.97 10.35
C ARG A 35 -14.16 24.01 11.77
N MET A 36 -13.80 23.01 12.55
CA MET A 36 -14.09 22.82 13.96
C MET A 36 -12.99 23.52 14.75
N ASN A 37 -13.25 23.69 16.05
CA ASN A 37 -12.52 24.60 16.91
C ASN A 37 -10.99 24.43 16.91
N SER A 38 -10.38 23.28 16.56
CA SER A 38 -8.92 23.13 16.58
C SER A 38 -8.39 21.97 15.73
N THR A 39 -7.12 22.08 15.33
CA THR A 39 -6.31 21.01 14.71
C THR A 39 -5.65 20.11 15.75
N ARG A 40 -5.73 20.47 17.04
CA ARG A 40 -5.15 19.72 18.15
C ARG A 40 -5.78 18.33 18.24
N ASP A 41 -4.92 17.33 18.38
CA ASP A 41 -5.31 15.97 18.70
C ASP A 41 -5.76 15.89 20.18
N THR A 42 -6.94 15.34 20.40
CA THR A 42 -7.58 15.18 21.71
C THR A 42 -7.76 13.72 22.10
N GLU A 43 -7.43 12.78 21.20
CA GLU A 43 -7.60 11.35 21.39
C GLU A 43 -6.23 10.65 21.45
N GLY A 44 -5.29 11.03 20.58
CA GLY A 44 -3.90 10.55 20.59
C GLY A 44 -3.51 9.72 19.36
N HIS A 45 -4.46 9.15 18.63
CA HIS A 45 -4.22 8.30 17.46
C HIS A 45 -3.50 9.04 16.33
N GLY A 46 -3.90 10.28 16.04
CA GLY A 46 -3.23 11.13 15.04
C GLY A 46 -1.78 11.43 15.42
N THR A 47 -1.53 11.66 16.70
CA THR A 47 -0.18 11.87 17.27
C THR A 47 0.66 10.59 17.18
N HIS A 48 0.09 9.43 17.52
CA HIS A 48 0.76 8.13 17.45
C HIS A 48 1.14 7.75 16.01
N THR A 49 0.19 7.86 15.08
CA THR A 49 0.41 7.50 13.67
C THR A 49 1.39 8.46 12.98
N SER A 50 1.27 9.78 13.20
CA SER A 50 2.20 10.75 12.62
C SER A 50 3.64 10.61 13.15
N SER A 51 3.80 10.30 14.44
CA SER A 51 5.12 10.04 15.04
C SER A 51 5.71 8.68 14.61
N THR A 52 4.88 7.68 14.31
CA THR A 52 5.33 6.42 13.69
C THR A 52 5.85 6.63 12.27
N ALA A 53 5.15 7.42 11.45
CA ALA A 53 5.58 7.70 10.08
C ALA A 53 6.84 8.56 10.04
N ALA A 54 6.84 9.65 10.82
CA ALA A 54 7.82 10.70 10.71
C ALA A 54 8.13 11.38 12.05
N GLY A 55 8.10 10.72 13.20
CA GLY A 55 8.57 11.29 14.47
C GLY A 55 10.04 11.69 14.39
N ASN A 56 10.41 12.83 14.98
CA ASN A 56 11.83 13.17 15.16
C ASN A 56 12.46 12.25 16.23
N PHE A 57 13.78 12.24 16.32
CA PHE A 57 14.48 11.51 17.38
C PHE A 57 14.10 12.08 18.76
N VAL A 58 13.68 11.20 19.67
CA VAL A 58 13.47 11.52 21.08
C VAL A 58 14.15 10.44 21.91
N ASP A 59 15.19 10.84 22.64
CA ASP A 59 15.94 9.96 23.54
C ASP A 59 15.18 9.69 24.83
N ASP A 60 15.56 8.62 25.54
CA ASP A 60 14.99 8.22 26.84
C ASP A 60 13.45 8.07 26.85
N ALA A 61 12.87 7.71 25.70
CA ALA A 61 11.45 7.42 25.58
C ALA A 61 11.15 6.02 26.11
N SER A 62 10.02 5.88 26.81
CA SER A 62 9.49 4.58 27.26
C SER A 62 7.99 4.70 27.53
N PHE A 63 7.30 3.57 27.56
CA PHE A 63 5.94 3.47 28.08
C PHE A 63 5.98 2.83 29.46
N PHE A 64 5.95 3.63 30.53
CA PHE A 64 6.08 3.14 31.92
C PHE A 64 7.29 2.20 32.13
N GLY A 65 8.43 2.51 31.51
CA GLY A 65 9.65 1.70 31.56
C GLY A 65 9.72 0.56 30.54
N TYR A 66 8.62 0.25 29.84
CA TYR A 66 8.63 -0.69 28.72
C TYR A 66 9.15 -0.05 27.44
N ALA A 67 9.81 -0.87 26.62
CA ALA A 67 10.43 -0.48 25.35
C ALA A 67 11.31 0.81 25.45
N PRO A 68 12.28 0.87 26.38
CA PRO A 68 13.11 2.06 26.54
C PRO A 68 14.05 2.25 25.35
N GLY A 69 14.27 3.49 24.95
CA GLY A 69 15.31 3.87 23.99
C GLY A 69 15.02 5.16 23.24
N THR A 70 15.73 5.37 22.15
CA THR A 70 15.47 6.48 21.22
C THR A 70 14.34 6.10 20.27
N VAL A 71 13.20 6.77 20.37
CA VAL A 71 12.10 6.62 19.42
C VAL A 71 12.27 7.59 18.25
N LYS A 72 11.87 7.13 17.06
CA LYS A 72 11.87 7.92 15.82
C LYS A 72 10.85 7.32 14.85
N GLY A 73 10.33 8.13 13.95
CA GLY A 73 9.52 7.61 12.85
C GLY A 73 10.36 6.88 11.80
N VAL A 74 9.70 6.19 10.88
CA VAL A 74 10.37 5.54 9.72
C VAL A 74 11.13 6.56 8.87
N ALA A 75 10.58 7.77 8.69
CA ALA A 75 11.22 8.88 8.00
C ALA A 75 11.43 10.09 8.95
N PRO A 76 12.44 10.07 9.86
CA PRO A 76 12.57 11.08 10.93
C PRO A 76 12.76 12.51 10.43
N LYS A 77 13.28 12.66 9.22
CA LYS A 77 13.56 13.96 8.58
C LYS A 77 12.48 14.40 7.59
N ALA A 78 11.39 13.65 7.41
CA ALA A 78 10.27 14.10 6.60
C ALA A 78 9.52 15.24 7.30
N HIS A 79 8.95 16.18 6.53
CA HIS A 79 8.01 17.15 7.07
C HIS A 79 6.65 16.50 7.31
N VAL A 80 5.90 17.00 8.27
CA VAL A 80 4.56 16.54 8.63
C VAL A 80 3.56 17.65 8.37
N ALA A 81 2.45 17.30 7.73
CA ALA A 81 1.28 18.17 7.61
C ALA A 81 0.05 17.40 8.09
N MET A 82 -0.70 17.99 9.02
CA MET A 82 -1.83 17.33 9.68
C MET A 82 -3.15 17.83 9.11
N TYR A 83 -4.03 16.89 8.77
CA TYR A 83 -5.38 17.16 8.28
C TYR A 83 -6.36 16.38 9.15
N LYS A 84 -6.89 17.04 10.19
CA LYS A 84 -7.83 16.43 11.13
C LYS A 84 -9.22 16.38 10.50
N ALA A 85 -9.71 15.19 10.19
CA ALA A 85 -11.06 14.96 9.67
C ALA A 85 -11.91 14.06 10.57
N LEU A 86 -11.37 13.63 11.71
CA LEU A 86 -12.03 12.79 12.69
C LEU A 86 -12.05 13.54 14.02
N PHE A 87 -13.22 13.57 14.63
CA PHE A 87 -13.49 14.21 15.91
C PHE A 87 -14.32 13.28 16.79
N ASP A 88 -14.38 13.58 18.08
CA ASP A 88 -15.15 12.78 19.05
C ASP A 88 -16.66 12.84 18.74
N GLU A 89 -17.12 13.93 18.13
CA GLU A 89 -18.51 14.10 17.68
C GLU A 89 -18.86 13.28 16.42
N GLY A 90 -17.84 12.75 15.72
CA GLY A 90 -18.04 11.87 14.57
C GLY A 90 -16.98 12.02 13.47
N ALA A 91 -17.07 11.09 12.52
CA ALA A 91 -16.26 11.07 11.31
C ALA A 91 -17.17 11.06 10.08
N PHE A 92 -17.09 12.10 9.24
CA PHE A 92 -17.92 12.21 8.04
C PHE A 92 -17.07 12.00 6.79
N THR A 93 -17.58 11.19 5.85
CA THR A 93 -16.91 10.92 4.57
C THR A 93 -16.61 12.21 3.79
N SER A 94 -17.51 13.20 3.84
CA SER A 94 -17.30 14.50 3.20
C SER A 94 -16.08 15.24 3.72
N ASP A 95 -15.82 15.18 5.03
CA ASP A 95 -14.69 15.87 5.65
C ASP A 95 -13.37 15.16 5.37
N ILE A 96 -13.38 13.82 5.35
CA ILE A 96 -12.22 13.02 4.91
C ILE A 96 -11.88 13.36 3.46
N ILE A 97 -12.87 13.42 2.57
CA ILE A 97 -12.67 13.81 1.18
C ILE A 97 -12.13 15.24 1.07
N ALA A 98 -12.70 16.19 1.81
CA ALA A 98 -12.23 17.58 1.83
C ALA A 98 -10.78 17.71 2.35
N ALA A 99 -10.40 16.91 3.35
CA ALA A 99 -9.05 16.82 3.87
C ALA A 99 -8.07 16.28 2.81
N ILE A 100 -8.43 15.19 2.11
CA ILE A 100 -7.63 14.64 1.02
C ILE A 100 -7.44 15.68 -0.09
N ASP A 101 -8.53 16.28 -0.57
CA ASP A 101 -8.50 17.30 -1.62
C ASP A 101 -7.57 18.45 -1.25
N ARG A 102 -7.66 18.91 0.00
CA ARG A 102 -6.80 19.99 0.45
C ARG A 102 -5.35 19.56 0.54
N ALA A 103 -5.06 18.37 1.07
CA ALA A 103 -3.70 17.87 1.15
C ALA A 103 -3.03 17.76 -0.23
N LEU A 104 -3.76 17.26 -1.23
CA LEU A 104 -3.30 17.23 -2.62
C LEU A 104 -3.01 18.64 -3.15
N GLY A 105 -3.92 19.60 -2.90
CA GLY A 105 -3.74 21.00 -3.29
C GLY A 105 -2.58 21.71 -2.59
N ASP A 106 -2.22 21.27 -1.38
CA ASP A 106 -1.08 21.79 -0.62
C ASP A 106 0.28 21.25 -1.09
N GLY A 107 0.27 20.21 -1.93
CA GLY A 107 1.46 19.61 -2.51
C GLY A 107 2.15 18.57 -1.62
N VAL A 108 1.38 17.80 -0.84
CA VAL A 108 1.91 16.65 -0.08
C VAL A 108 2.47 15.58 -1.02
N ASP A 109 3.53 14.90 -0.59
CA ASP A 109 4.19 13.84 -1.37
C ASP A 109 3.56 12.45 -1.14
N VAL A 110 3.14 12.16 0.10
CA VAL A 110 2.55 10.88 0.51
C VAL A 110 1.46 11.16 1.55
N LEU A 111 0.33 10.46 1.44
CA LEU A 111 -0.75 10.48 2.43
C LEU A 111 -0.69 9.22 3.30
N SER A 112 -0.74 9.41 4.62
CA SER A 112 -0.93 8.34 5.60
C SER A 112 -2.33 8.46 6.17
N MET A 113 -3.18 7.45 5.95
CA MET A 113 -4.59 7.48 6.35
C MET A 113 -4.94 6.22 7.13
N SER A 114 -5.32 6.38 8.39
CA SER A 114 -5.67 5.27 9.28
C SER A 114 -6.99 5.55 10.00
N PRO A 115 -8.12 5.72 9.29
CA PRO A 115 -9.38 6.15 9.89
C PRO A 115 -10.09 5.07 10.72
N ALA A 116 -9.59 3.82 10.71
CA ALA A 116 -10.15 2.72 11.48
C ALA A 116 -9.58 2.74 12.91
N TRP A 117 -10.27 3.45 13.80
CA TRP A 117 -10.02 3.39 15.23
C TRP A 117 -11.31 3.72 16.00
N PRO A 118 -11.85 2.81 16.83
CA PRO A 118 -12.87 3.19 17.80
C PRO A 118 -12.23 4.03 18.92
N SER A 119 -12.79 5.21 19.19
CA SER A 119 -12.25 6.17 20.17
C SER A 119 -12.39 5.72 21.63
N ASN A 120 -11.44 6.22 22.44
CA ASN A 120 -11.34 6.32 23.91
C ASN A 120 -10.24 5.43 24.49
N VAL A 121 -9.04 5.97 24.73
CA VAL A 121 -8.02 5.23 25.49
C VAL A 121 -7.25 6.13 26.46
N GLU A 122 -7.56 6.00 27.75
CA GLU A 122 -6.61 6.30 28.81
C GLU A 122 -5.39 5.37 28.65
N ALA A 123 -4.17 5.89 28.80
CA ALA A 123 -2.98 5.06 28.57
C ALA A 123 -2.94 3.83 29.50
N ALA A 124 -3.46 3.96 30.73
CA ALA A 124 -3.92 2.89 31.62
C ALA A 124 -4.73 3.50 32.78
N GLU A 125 -5.65 2.74 33.38
CA GLU A 125 -6.30 3.06 34.66
C GLU A 125 -5.62 2.26 35.78
N VAL A 126 -5.05 2.93 36.79
CA VAL A 126 -4.48 2.28 37.98
C VAL A 126 -5.19 2.81 39.22
N ASN A 127 -5.89 1.93 39.94
CA ASN A 127 -6.68 2.29 41.13
C ASN A 127 -7.70 3.42 40.89
N SER A 128 -8.38 3.40 39.74
CA SER A 128 -9.34 4.44 39.32
C SER A 128 -8.77 5.86 39.23
N LYS A 129 -7.48 5.93 38.89
CA LYS A 129 -6.83 7.16 38.48
C LYS A 129 -6.25 6.97 37.07
N PRO A 130 -6.57 7.86 36.12
CA PRO A 130 -5.98 7.81 34.80
C PRO A 130 -4.48 8.11 34.91
N VAL A 131 -3.68 7.26 34.28
CA VAL A 131 -2.24 7.48 34.17
C VAL A 131 -1.91 7.94 32.76
N TYR A 132 -1.19 9.05 32.66
CA TYR A 132 -0.81 9.66 31.38
C TYR A 132 0.66 9.36 31.07
N SER A 133 0.94 9.15 29.79
CA SER A 133 2.30 8.95 29.27
C SER A 133 2.45 9.69 27.95
N ASN A 134 3.65 10.23 27.70
CA ASN A 134 3.99 10.88 26.43
C ASN A 134 4.17 9.87 25.28
N PHE A 135 4.34 8.59 25.61
CA PHE A 135 4.45 7.47 24.67
C PHE A 135 3.44 6.39 25.02
N ASN A 136 2.96 5.65 24.02
CA ASN A 136 2.00 4.57 24.22
C ASN A 136 2.31 3.39 23.27
N LEU A 137 2.04 2.17 23.73
CA LEU A 137 2.16 0.95 22.94
C LEU A 137 0.78 0.54 22.42
N LEU A 138 0.57 0.73 21.13
CA LEU A 138 -0.69 0.43 20.44
C LEU A 138 -0.47 -0.60 19.33
N SER A 139 -1.51 -1.36 19.01
CA SER A 139 -1.51 -2.40 17.97
C SER A 139 -2.65 -2.17 16.98
N GLY A 140 -2.42 -2.52 15.71
CA GLY A 140 -3.44 -2.48 14.67
C GLY A 140 -2.86 -2.15 13.29
N THR A 141 -3.66 -2.33 12.24
CA THR A 141 -3.29 -1.91 10.88
C THR A 141 -3.07 -0.40 10.78
N SER A 142 -3.69 0.36 11.67
CA SER A 142 -3.45 1.78 11.88
C SER A 142 -2.02 2.12 12.30
N MET A 143 -1.28 1.19 12.92
CA MET A 143 0.15 1.35 13.22
C MET A 143 1.01 0.86 12.05
N SER A 144 0.57 -0.12 11.27
CA SER A 144 1.30 -0.60 10.08
C SER A 144 1.25 0.39 8.91
N CYS A 145 0.11 1.07 8.69
CA CYS A 145 -0.06 2.08 7.64
C CYS A 145 1.00 3.20 7.68
N PRO A 146 1.25 3.90 8.81
CA PRO A 146 2.26 4.95 8.89
C PRO A 146 3.69 4.43 8.69
N HIS A 147 3.98 3.16 8.99
CA HIS A 147 5.27 2.58 8.62
C HIS A 147 5.46 2.57 7.10
N LEU A 148 4.47 2.07 6.34
CA LEU A 148 4.53 2.05 4.87
C LEU A 148 4.52 3.46 4.27
N ALA A 149 3.75 4.39 4.85
CA ALA A 149 3.77 5.79 4.40
C ALA A 149 5.16 6.42 4.60
N GLY A 150 5.84 6.13 5.72
CA GLY A 150 7.22 6.55 5.95
C GLY A 150 8.20 5.95 4.93
N VAL A 151 8.09 4.65 4.62
CA VAL A 151 8.89 4.01 3.57
C VAL A 151 8.62 4.65 2.21
N GLY A 152 7.35 4.85 1.85
CA GLY A 152 6.95 5.52 0.61
C GLY A 152 7.52 6.94 0.49
N ALA A 153 7.59 7.69 1.60
CA ALA A 153 8.20 9.01 1.62
C ALA A 153 9.73 8.97 1.41
N LEU A 154 10.42 7.98 1.96
CA LEU A 154 11.85 7.76 1.72
C LEU A 154 12.12 7.41 0.26
N ILE A 155 11.33 6.49 -0.32
CA ILE A 155 11.44 6.11 -1.73
C ILE A 155 11.14 7.30 -2.62
N LYS A 156 10.05 8.06 -2.39
CA LYS A 156 9.73 9.27 -3.16
C LYS A 156 10.83 10.32 -3.10
N LYS A 157 11.53 10.42 -1.97
CA LYS A 157 12.66 11.34 -1.82
C LYS A 157 13.88 10.92 -2.65
N ALA A 158 14.16 9.62 -2.74
CA ALA A 158 15.26 9.11 -3.55
C ALA A 158 14.93 9.00 -5.04
N HIS A 159 13.66 8.78 -5.36
CA HIS A 159 13.14 8.67 -6.73
C HIS A 159 12.00 9.68 -6.97
N PRO A 160 12.31 10.98 -7.12
CA PRO A 160 11.30 12.03 -7.25
C PRO A 160 10.36 11.85 -8.44
N ASP A 161 10.82 11.19 -9.51
CA ASP A 161 10.07 11.00 -10.75
C ASP A 161 9.19 9.75 -10.75
N TRP A 162 9.33 8.88 -9.74
CA TRP A 162 8.52 7.67 -9.65
C TRP A 162 7.04 7.99 -9.38
N SER A 163 6.19 7.28 -10.09
CA SER A 163 4.74 7.31 -9.88
C SER A 163 4.38 6.64 -8.53
N PRO A 164 3.17 6.89 -8.00
CA PRO A 164 2.67 6.13 -6.86
C PRO A 164 2.61 4.61 -7.12
N ALA A 165 2.33 4.21 -8.36
CA ALA A 165 2.29 2.80 -8.74
C ALA A 165 3.68 2.15 -8.74
N ALA A 166 4.71 2.86 -9.22
CA ALA A 166 6.09 2.40 -9.18
C ALA A 166 6.61 2.28 -7.73
N ILE A 167 6.28 3.22 -6.84
CA ILE A 167 6.63 3.15 -5.42
C ILE A 167 5.94 1.96 -4.74
N ARG A 168 4.65 1.77 -4.99
CA ARG A 168 3.92 0.57 -4.53
C ARG A 168 4.58 -0.70 -5.07
N SER A 169 4.91 -0.73 -6.35
CA SER A 169 5.57 -1.88 -6.98
C SER A 169 6.87 -2.20 -6.26
N ALA A 170 7.75 -1.21 -6.06
CA ALA A 170 9.03 -1.42 -5.41
C ALA A 170 8.88 -2.03 -4.02
N MET A 171 7.96 -1.51 -3.19
CA MET A 171 7.70 -2.06 -1.86
C MET A 171 7.14 -3.49 -1.90
N MET A 172 6.28 -3.80 -2.87
CA MET A 172 5.68 -5.13 -3.00
C MET A 172 6.67 -6.15 -3.56
N THR A 173 7.39 -5.83 -4.64
CA THR A 173 8.24 -6.78 -5.34
C THR A 173 9.53 -7.11 -4.63
N SER A 174 9.94 -6.24 -3.70
CA SER A 174 11.11 -6.43 -2.85
C SER A 174 10.76 -6.89 -1.44
N ALA A 175 9.49 -7.21 -1.15
CA ALA A 175 9.05 -7.64 0.16
C ALA A 175 9.64 -9.03 0.51
N ASP A 176 9.95 -9.24 1.78
CA ASP A 176 10.43 -10.51 2.28
C ASP A 176 9.22 -11.42 2.57
N SER A 177 9.18 -12.58 1.90
CA SER A 177 8.15 -13.61 2.11
C SER A 177 8.51 -14.66 3.16
N LEU A 178 9.72 -14.56 3.72
CA LEU A 178 10.26 -15.49 4.72
C LEU A 178 10.41 -14.78 6.06
N ASP A 179 10.23 -15.52 7.14
CA ASP A 179 10.53 -15.05 8.49
C ASP A 179 12.03 -15.13 8.80
N LEU A 180 12.40 -14.73 10.03
CA LEU A 180 13.80 -14.74 10.49
C LEU A 180 14.42 -16.15 10.58
N SER A 181 13.60 -17.21 10.56
CA SER A 181 14.05 -18.61 10.51
C SER A 181 14.25 -19.13 9.08
N GLY A 182 14.00 -18.29 8.07
CA GLY A 182 14.04 -18.64 6.66
C GLY A 182 12.85 -19.49 6.21
N GLN A 183 11.81 -19.61 7.05
CA GLN A 183 10.58 -20.30 6.70
C GLN A 183 9.57 -19.33 6.12
N PRO A 184 8.60 -19.78 5.29
CA PRO A 184 7.49 -18.94 4.88
C PRO A 184 6.80 -18.33 6.11
N ILE A 185 6.48 -17.04 6.04
CA ILE A 185 5.68 -16.37 7.09
C ILE A 185 4.40 -17.21 7.31
N LYS A 186 4.10 -17.51 8.59
CA LYS A 186 3.06 -18.50 8.96
C LYS A 186 1.68 -18.19 8.38
N ASP A 187 1.35 -16.91 8.23
CA ASP A 187 0.12 -16.48 7.59
C ASP A 187 0.26 -16.53 6.06
N SER A 188 -0.65 -17.22 5.39
CA SER A 188 -0.54 -17.52 3.95
C SER A 188 -1.46 -16.66 3.08
N GLY A 189 -1.11 -16.59 1.79
CA GLY A 189 -1.97 -16.07 0.72
C GLY A 189 -2.45 -14.63 0.94
N LEU A 190 -3.76 -14.48 1.14
CA LEU A 190 -4.45 -13.18 1.20
C LEU A 190 -4.18 -12.38 2.49
N ALA A 191 -3.51 -12.96 3.49
CA ALA A 191 -3.28 -12.32 4.79
C ALA A 191 -2.16 -11.26 4.75
N ILE A 192 -1.06 -11.53 4.04
CA ILE A 192 0.16 -10.70 4.07
C ILE A 192 0.49 -10.03 2.74
N GLY A 193 -0.31 -10.28 1.70
CA GLY A 193 -0.05 -9.76 0.36
C GLY A 193 1.30 -10.26 -0.19
N ALA A 194 2.21 -9.34 -0.47
CA ALA A 194 3.55 -9.68 -1.00
C ALA A 194 4.56 -10.08 0.08
N GLY A 195 4.27 -9.83 1.36
CA GLY A 195 5.15 -10.14 2.49
C GLY A 195 5.49 -8.93 3.34
N GLN A 196 6.53 -9.06 4.16
CA GLN A 196 7.02 -8.01 5.04
C GLN A 196 7.81 -6.98 4.25
N VAL A 197 7.52 -5.69 4.45
CA VAL A 197 8.24 -4.61 3.75
C VAL A 197 9.74 -4.64 4.07
N ASN A 198 10.56 -4.54 3.03
CA ASN A 198 12.01 -4.36 3.16
C ASN A 198 12.40 -3.00 2.58
N PRO A 199 12.55 -1.96 3.42
CA PRO A 199 12.80 -0.60 2.93
C PRO A 199 14.08 -0.51 2.09
N ASN A 200 15.15 -1.21 2.47
CA ASN A 200 16.43 -1.12 1.78
C ASN A 200 16.36 -1.73 0.38
N LYS A 201 15.75 -2.92 0.23
CA LYS A 201 15.54 -3.51 -1.09
C LYS A 201 14.56 -2.70 -1.95
N ALA A 202 13.56 -2.07 -1.33
CA ALA A 202 12.57 -1.25 -2.05
C ALA A 202 13.17 0.04 -2.64
N MET A 203 14.34 0.47 -2.16
CA MET A 203 15.07 1.61 -2.75
C MET A 203 15.67 1.29 -4.11
N ASP A 204 15.97 0.02 -4.39
CA ASP A 204 16.51 -0.44 -5.66
C ASP A 204 15.92 -1.81 -6.03
N PRO A 205 14.69 -1.83 -6.57
CA PRO A 205 13.95 -3.07 -6.81
C PRO A 205 14.35 -3.77 -8.11
N GLY A 206 15.23 -3.19 -8.94
CA GLY A 206 15.55 -3.66 -10.29
C GLY A 206 14.44 -3.37 -11.32
N LEU A 207 13.25 -3.95 -11.15
CA LEU A 207 12.10 -3.73 -12.03
C LEU A 207 10.87 -3.22 -11.27
N VAL A 208 10.05 -2.41 -11.94
CA VAL A 208 8.76 -1.92 -11.42
C VAL A 208 7.60 -2.17 -12.37
N TYR A 209 6.44 -2.51 -11.82
CA TYR A 209 5.14 -2.54 -12.48
C TYR A 209 4.50 -1.16 -12.34
N ASP A 210 4.66 -0.33 -13.37
CA ASP A 210 4.13 1.03 -13.37
C ASP A 210 2.69 1.08 -13.92
N ALA A 211 1.91 2.04 -13.47
CA ALA A 211 0.54 2.28 -13.92
C ALA A 211 0.20 3.77 -13.83
N THR A 212 -0.52 4.25 -14.82
CA THR A 212 -0.95 5.64 -14.97
C THR A 212 -2.40 5.83 -14.53
N THR A 213 -2.83 7.09 -14.41
CA THR A 213 -4.24 7.42 -14.15
C THR A 213 -5.17 6.91 -15.27
N VAL A 214 -4.69 6.85 -16.52
CA VAL A 214 -5.45 6.31 -17.65
C VAL A 214 -5.73 4.83 -17.46
N ASP A 215 -4.79 4.06 -16.92
CA ASP A 215 -4.98 2.63 -16.66
C ASP A 215 -6.07 2.39 -15.61
N TYR A 216 -6.15 3.22 -14.58
CA TYR A 216 -7.23 3.15 -13.59
C TYR A 216 -8.58 3.58 -14.16
N VAL A 217 -8.62 4.57 -15.06
CA VAL A 217 -9.87 4.93 -15.77
C VAL A 217 -10.34 3.77 -16.67
N ASN A 218 -9.43 3.15 -17.42
CA ASN A 218 -9.73 1.97 -18.25
C ASN A 218 -10.28 0.80 -17.41
N LEU A 219 -9.77 0.61 -16.20
CA LEU A 219 -10.30 -0.36 -15.24
C LEU A 219 -11.73 -0.02 -14.82
N LEU A 220 -12.01 1.23 -14.43
CA LEU A 220 -13.37 1.66 -14.08
C LEU A 220 -14.35 1.47 -15.25
N CYS A 221 -13.93 1.77 -16.48
CA CYS A 221 -14.72 1.54 -17.68
C CYS A 221 -15.03 0.04 -17.87
N ALA A 222 -14.06 -0.85 -17.61
CA ALA A 222 -14.23 -2.29 -17.76
C ALA A 222 -15.06 -2.94 -16.64
N MET A 223 -15.12 -2.33 -15.46
CA MET A 223 -15.96 -2.76 -14.33
C MET A 223 -17.46 -2.41 -14.50
N ASN A 224 -17.89 -1.93 -15.67
CA ASN A 224 -19.26 -1.54 -15.99
C ASN A 224 -19.84 -0.42 -15.11
N PHE A 225 -19.00 0.48 -14.58
CA PHE A 225 -19.50 1.73 -13.99
C PHE A 225 -20.13 2.63 -15.06
N THR A 226 -21.22 3.31 -14.69
CA THR A 226 -21.83 4.32 -15.57
C THR A 226 -20.92 5.53 -15.74
N ALA A 227 -21.06 6.26 -16.85
CA ALA A 227 -20.30 7.50 -17.08
C ALA A 227 -20.43 8.51 -15.93
N LYS A 228 -21.61 8.60 -15.31
CA LYS A 228 -21.86 9.46 -14.15
C LYS A 228 -21.09 8.99 -12.91
N GLN A 229 -21.03 7.69 -12.65
CA GLN A 229 -20.24 7.14 -11.53
C GLN A 229 -18.73 7.38 -11.75
N ILE A 230 -18.23 7.14 -12.97
CA ILE A 230 -16.82 7.41 -13.30
C ILE A 230 -16.51 8.90 -13.13
N GLN A 231 -17.40 9.79 -13.59
CA GLN A 231 -17.24 11.24 -13.36
C GLN A 231 -17.21 11.60 -11.88
N VAL A 232 -18.04 10.97 -11.02
CA VAL A 232 -18.00 11.21 -9.57
C VAL A 232 -16.67 10.78 -8.96
N ILE A 233 -16.13 9.62 -9.37
CA ILE A 233 -14.87 9.07 -8.85
C ILE A 233 -13.66 9.90 -9.33
N THR A 234 -13.58 10.14 -10.64
CA THR A 234 -12.44 10.82 -11.29
C THR A 234 -12.51 12.34 -11.16
N ARG A 235 -13.70 12.89 -10.87
CA ARG A 235 -14.03 14.32 -10.93
C ARG A 235 -13.71 14.97 -12.27
N SER A 236 -13.64 14.17 -13.33
CA SER A 236 -13.41 14.61 -14.70
C SER A 236 -14.65 14.34 -15.56
N SER A 237 -15.02 15.30 -16.39
CA SER A 237 -16.08 15.13 -17.40
C SER A 237 -15.55 14.56 -18.72
N THR A 238 -14.24 14.35 -18.86
CA THR A 238 -13.57 14.01 -20.14
C THR A 238 -12.95 12.60 -20.15
N ASN A 239 -13.52 11.67 -19.38
CA ASN A 239 -12.99 10.30 -19.31
C ASN A 239 -13.14 9.57 -20.65
N ASN A 240 -12.06 8.95 -21.09
CA ASN A 240 -12.03 8.16 -22.31
C ASN A 240 -12.17 6.66 -21.96
N CYS A 241 -13.27 6.05 -22.39
CA CYS A 241 -13.52 4.61 -22.25
C CYS A 241 -13.37 3.83 -23.57
N SER A 242 -12.57 4.31 -24.53
CA SER A 242 -12.34 3.62 -25.82
C SER A 242 -11.49 2.35 -25.70
N SER A 243 -10.77 2.15 -24.59
CA SER A 243 -9.89 0.98 -24.39
C SER A 243 -10.04 0.40 -22.98
N PRO A 244 -11.26 -0.08 -22.60
CA PRO A 244 -11.49 -0.64 -21.28
C PRO A 244 -10.66 -1.93 -21.08
N SER A 245 -10.09 -2.10 -19.88
CA SER A 245 -9.34 -3.32 -19.53
C SER A 245 -9.47 -3.64 -18.03
N LEU A 246 -9.77 -4.90 -17.71
CA LEU A 246 -9.70 -5.42 -16.33
C LEU A 246 -8.27 -5.82 -15.93
N ASP A 247 -7.35 -5.90 -16.89
CA ASP A 247 -5.99 -6.40 -16.70
C ASP A 247 -5.03 -5.26 -16.33
N LEU A 248 -5.24 -4.69 -15.13
CA LEU A 248 -4.38 -3.64 -14.59
C LEU A 248 -2.95 -4.17 -14.39
N ASN A 249 -1.95 -3.37 -14.76
CA ASN A 249 -0.54 -3.70 -14.58
C ASN A 249 -0.11 -3.66 -13.10
N TYR A 250 -0.52 -4.69 -12.34
CA TYR A 250 -0.40 -4.76 -10.89
C TYR A 250 0.66 -5.81 -10.49
N PRO A 251 1.48 -5.56 -9.45
CA PRO A 251 2.61 -6.44 -9.07
C PRO A 251 2.20 -7.75 -8.37
N SER A 252 0.96 -8.20 -8.54
CA SER A 252 0.44 -9.47 -8.03
C SER A 252 -0.62 -10.06 -8.95
N PHE A 253 -0.91 -11.35 -8.76
CA PHE A 253 -1.85 -12.11 -9.56
C PHE A 253 -2.87 -12.80 -8.68
N ILE A 254 -4.15 -12.68 -9.05
CA ILE A 254 -5.23 -13.46 -8.46
C ILE A 254 -6.00 -14.18 -9.56
N ALA A 255 -6.01 -15.51 -9.50
CA ALA A 255 -6.72 -16.39 -10.42
C ALA A 255 -7.99 -16.92 -9.74
N LEU A 256 -9.15 -16.48 -10.24
CA LEU A 256 -10.45 -16.89 -9.74
C LEU A 256 -11.08 -17.88 -10.71
N PHE A 257 -11.19 -19.13 -10.29
CA PHE A 257 -11.80 -20.20 -11.08
C PHE A 257 -13.27 -20.38 -10.69
N SER A 258 -14.16 -20.50 -11.68
CA SER A 258 -15.56 -20.78 -11.38
C SER A 258 -15.72 -22.21 -10.88
N ALA A 259 -16.36 -22.38 -9.73
CA ALA A 259 -16.83 -23.68 -9.23
C ALA A 259 -18.09 -24.16 -9.96
N ASN A 260 -18.84 -23.24 -10.59
CA ASN A 260 -20.09 -23.53 -11.28
C ASN A 260 -19.85 -23.65 -12.79
N SER A 261 -19.57 -24.86 -13.21
CA SER A 261 -19.95 -25.29 -14.56
C SER A 261 -20.75 -26.59 -14.42
N SER A 262 -22.07 -26.44 -14.28
CA SER A 262 -23.06 -27.49 -14.55
C SER A 262 -23.11 -27.89 -16.04
N SER A 263 -22.19 -27.37 -16.87
CA SER A 263 -21.92 -27.85 -18.21
C SER A 263 -20.95 -29.01 -18.17
N SER A 264 -21.34 -30.11 -18.79
CA SER A 264 -20.61 -31.35 -19.07
C SER A 264 -19.28 -31.20 -19.84
N SER A 265 -18.70 -30.00 -19.94
CA SER A 265 -17.39 -29.77 -20.53
C SER A 265 -16.29 -29.90 -19.47
N HIS A 266 -15.53 -30.99 -19.58
CA HIS A 266 -14.29 -31.23 -18.83
C HIS A 266 -13.13 -30.28 -19.25
N ALA A 267 -13.43 -29.10 -19.79
CA ALA A 267 -12.42 -28.19 -20.31
C ALA A 267 -11.66 -27.51 -19.16
N ASN A 268 -10.33 -27.49 -19.25
CA ASN A 268 -9.47 -26.74 -18.36
C ASN A 268 -9.80 -25.24 -18.47
N GLN A 269 -9.83 -24.52 -17.35
CA GLN A 269 -9.95 -23.06 -17.36
C GLN A 269 -8.54 -22.47 -17.47
N VAL A 270 -8.35 -21.58 -18.44
CA VAL A 270 -7.08 -20.87 -18.67
C VAL A 270 -7.30 -19.40 -18.38
N LEU A 271 -6.48 -18.82 -17.50
CA LEU A 271 -6.47 -17.39 -17.20
C LEU A 271 -5.14 -16.80 -17.63
N GLU A 272 -5.21 -15.67 -18.35
CA GLU A 272 -4.03 -14.96 -18.85
C GLU A 272 -3.94 -13.57 -18.22
N PHE A 273 -2.73 -13.19 -17.80
CA PHE A 273 -2.44 -11.89 -17.22
C PHE A 273 -1.27 -11.25 -17.97
N SER A 274 -1.50 -10.10 -18.59
CA SER A 274 -0.47 -9.33 -19.28
C SER A 274 0.14 -8.31 -18.32
N ARG A 275 1.45 -8.26 -18.26
CA ARG A 275 2.18 -7.29 -17.44
C ARG A 275 3.26 -6.61 -18.25
N THR A 276 3.54 -5.37 -17.89
CA THR A 276 4.67 -4.59 -18.41
C THR A 276 5.55 -4.18 -17.24
N VAL A 277 6.83 -4.51 -17.31
CA VAL A 277 7.81 -4.11 -16.31
C VAL A 277 8.77 -3.10 -16.92
N THR A 278 9.12 -2.10 -16.12
CA THR A 278 10.10 -1.06 -16.48
C THR A 278 11.39 -1.34 -15.72
N ASN A 279 12.52 -1.35 -16.43
CA ASN A 279 13.83 -1.43 -15.79
C ASN A 279 14.19 -0.13 -15.08
N VAL A 280 14.45 -0.18 -13.78
CA VAL A 280 14.88 0.96 -12.96
C VAL A 280 16.26 0.73 -12.33
N GLY A 281 16.88 -0.44 -12.56
CA GLY A 281 18.21 -0.80 -12.11
C GLY A 281 19.31 -0.26 -13.04
N GLU A 282 20.26 -1.13 -13.38
CA GLU A 282 21.37 -0.87 -14.30
C GLU A 282 20.89 -0.79 -15.77
N ASP A 283 21.74 -0.26 -16.67
CA ASP A 283 21.35 -0.06 -18.07
C ASP A 283 21.05 -1.39 -18.79
N VAL A 284 22.00 -2.33 -18.74
CA VAL A 284 21.84 -3.63 -19.40
C VAL A 284 21.62 -4.70 -18.33
N SER A 285 20.46 -5.33 -18.34
CA SER A 285 20.07 -6.32 -17.35
C SER A 285 19.22 -7.41 -18.00
N ILE A 286 19.47 -8.66 -17.62
CA ILE A 286 18.71 -9.81 -18.10
C ILE A 286 18.06 -10.46 -16.89
N TYR A 287 16.76 -10.77 -17.00
CA TYR A 287 16.03 -11.45 -15.95
C TYR A 287 15.45 -12.76 -16.45
N THR A 288 15.65 -13.83 -15.68
CA THR A 288 15.03 -15.14 -15.92
C THR A 288 13.89 -15.36 -14.92
N ALA A 289 12.74 -15.80 -15.44
CA ALA A 289 11.58 -16.10 -14.60
C ALA A 289 11.73 -17.45 -13.89
N THR A 290 11.26 -17.49 -12.64
CA THR A 290 11.08 -18.72 -11.87
C THR A 290 9.72 -18.68 -11.19
N ILE A 291 9.01 -19.81 -11.19
CA ILE A 291 7.64 -19.90 -10.68
C ILE A 291 7.62 -20.94 -9.55
N THR A 292 6.95 -20.62 -8.44
CA THR A 292 6.65 -21.60 -7.39
C THR A 292 5.66 -22.64 -7.93
N PRO A 293 5.98 -23.95 -7.91
CA PRO A 293 5.01 -24.99 -8.29
C PRO A 293 3.74 -24.92 -7.44
N LEU A 294 2.58 -24.92 -8.09
CA LEU A 294 1.28 -24.91 -7.44
C LEU A 294 0.56 -26.23 -7.74
N GLU A 295 0.26 -27.00 -6.70
CA GLU A 295 -0.41 -28.30 -6.87
C GLU A 295 -1.77 -28.13 -7.57
N GLY A 296 -2.01 -28.93 -8.62
CA GLY A 296 -3.24 -28.88 -9.42
C GLY A 296 -3.33 -27.73 -10.44
N LEU A 297 -2.30 -26.90 -10.58
CA LEU A 297 -2.26 -25.82 -11.55
C LEU A 297 -1.02 -25.91 -12.44
N VAL A 298 -1.18 -25.59 -13.72
CA VAL A 298 -0.06 -25.37 -14.64
C VAL A 298 0.12 -23.87 -14.78
N VAL A 299 1.28 -23.37 -14.34
CA VAL A 299 1.62 -21.94 -14.37
C VAL A 299 2.84 -21.74 -15.25
N SER A 300 2.72 -20.87 -16.26
CA SER A 300 3.79 -20.57 -17.20
C SER A 300 3.87 -19.07 -17.49
N VAL A 301 5.03 -18.62 -17.98
CA VAL A 301 5.28 -17.21 -18.32
C VAL A 301 5.96 -17.12 -19.68
N VAL A 302 5.51 -16.18 -20.51
CA VAL A 302 6.06 -15.97 -21.85
C VAL A 302 6.33 -14.48 -22.08
N PRO A 303 7.56 -14.07 -22.48
CA PRO A 303 8.76 -14.91 -22.55
C PRO A 303 9.26 -15.33 -21.16
N GLU A 304 10.11 -16.37 -21.08
CA GLU A 304 10.75 -16.80 -19.82
C GLU A 304 11.95 -15.91 -19.43
N LYS A 305 12.43 -15.09 -20.37
CA LYS A 305 13.53 -14.14 -20.18
C LYS A 305 13.15 -12.74 -20.67
N LEU A 306 13.61 -11.73 -19.94
CA LEU A 306 13.48 -10.31 -20.28
C LEU A 306 14.88 -9.71 -20.38
N GLU A 307 15.22 -9.17 -21.55
CA GLU A 307 16.52 -8.58 -21.84
C GLU A 307 16.38 -7.09 -22.06
N PHE A 308 16.75 -6.30 -21.06
CA PHE A 308 16.75 -4.84 -21.13
C PHE A 308 18.11 -4.34 -21.60
N LYS A 309 18.09 -3.39 -22.52
CA LYS A 309 19.23 -2.73 -23.16
C LYS A 309 19.56 -1.39 -22.52
N SER A 310 18.60 -0.77 -21.84
CA SER A 310 18.78 0.51 -21.16
C SER A 310 17.87 0.67 -19.96
N LYS A 311 18.26 1.54 -19.02
CA LYS A 311 17.39 1.97 -17.93
C LYS A 311 16.16 2.71 -18.48
N GLY A 312 15.00 2.40 -17.93
CA GLY A 312 13.70 2.94 -18.36
C GLY A 312 13.04 2.19 -19.51
N GLU A 313 13.71 1.20 -20.11
CA GLU A 313 13.08 0.33 -21.10
C GLU A 313 11.95 -0.49 -20.47
N LYS A 314 10.89 -0.69 -21.26
CA LYS A 314 9.68 -1.41 -20.86
C LYS A 314 9.55 -2.67 -21.68
N LEU A 315 9.37 -3.80 -21.02
CA LEU A 315 9.12 -5.08 -21.67
C LEU A 315 7.84 -5.71 -21.12
N GLY A 316 7.09 -6.35 -22.03
CA GLY A 316 5.86 -7.06 -21.71
C GLY A 316 6.08 -8.55 -21.53
N PHE A 317 5.32 -9.16 -20.64
CA PHE A 317 5.21 -10.61 -20.51
C PHE A 317 3.77 -11.01 -20.22
N LYS A 318 3.45 -12.28 -20.46
CA LYS A 318 2.16 -12.89 -20.12
C LYS A 318 2.37 -14.02 -19.14
N LEU A 319 1.64 -14.00 -18.02
CA LEU A 319 1.50 -15.13 -17.11
C LEU A 319 0.24 -15.90 -17.47
N VAL A 320 0.35 -17.22 -17.63
CA VAL A 320 -0.78 -18.11 -17.93
C VAL A 320 -0.96 -19.08 -16.77
N ILE A 321 -2.19 -19.18 -16.27
CA ILE A 321 -2.56 -20.10 -15.18
C ILE A 321 -3.70 -20.98 -15.69
N GLU A 322 -3.41 -22.26 -15.84
CA GLU A 322 -4.35 -23.29 -16.26
C GLU A 322 -4.72 -24.20 -15.10
N SER A 323 -6.02 -24.40 -14.87
CA SER A 323 -6.52 -25.34 -13.87
C SER A 323 -6.54 -26.77 -14.41
N ASP A 324 -5.98 -27.73 -13.68
CA ASP A 324 -6.23 -29.14 -13.95
C ASP A 324 -7.68 -29.52 -13.59
N SER A 325 -8.21 -30.57 -14.24
CA SER A 325 -9.55 -31.13 -14.03
C SER A 325 -9.83 -31.49 -12.56
N ALA A 326 -8.79 -31.80 -11.77
CA ALA A 326 -8.89 -32.14 -10.34
C ALA A 326 -9.35 -30.97 -9.44
N VAL A 327 -9.12 -29.73 -9.87
CA VAL A 327 -9.42 -28.48 -9.15
C VAL A 327 -10.93 -28.23 -9.02
N LYS A 328 -11.75 -28.94 -9.80
CA LYS A 328 -13.21 -28.76 -9.86
C LYS A 328 -13.99 -29.43 -8.71
N SER A 329 -13.35 -30.26 -7.88
CA SER A 329 -14.06 -31.14 -6.94
C SER A 329 -14.01 -30.71 -5.45
N ARG A 330 -13.18 -29.72 -5.08
CA ARG A 330 -13.05 -29.21 -3.70
C ARG A 330 -12.74 -27.72 -3.68
N GLN A 331 -13.09 -27.04 -2.58
CA GLN A 331 -12.56 -25.70 -2.30
C GLN A 331 -11.03 -25.79 -2.24
N PHE A 332 -10.35 -24.92 -2.96
CA PHE A 332 -8.90 -24.85 -2.90
C PHE A 332 -8.41 -23.40 -2.83
N LEU A 333 -7.27 -23.24 -2.19
CA LEU A 333 -6.49 -22.01 -2.15
C LEU A 333 -5.03 -22.41 -2.35
N ALA A 334 -4.47 -22.03 -3.49
CA ALA A 334 -3.06 -22.19 -3.78
C ALA A 334 -2.38 -20.82 -3.75
N SER A 335 -1.16 -20.77 -3.22
CA SER A 335 -0.37 -19.54 -3.14
C SER A 335 1.08 -19.81 -3.48
N GLY A 336 1.67 -18.92 -4.28
CA GLY A 336 3.04 -19.02 -4.74
C GLY A 336 3.52 -17.69 -5.29
N TYR A 337 4.58 -17.73 -6.10
CA TYR A 337 5.23 -16.52 -6.58
C TYR A 337 5.75 -16.72 -8.01
N LEU A 338 5.64 -15.66 -8.82
CA LEU A 338 6.51 -15.42 -9.97
C LEU A 338 7.71 -14.61 -9.48
N ARG A 339 8.93 -15.00 -9.83
CA ARG A 339 10.16 -14.27 -9.51
C ARG A 339 10.97 -14.05 -10.76
N TRP A 340 11.27 -12.80 -11.06
CA TRP A 340 12.31 -12.44 -12.03
C TRP A 340 13.62 -12.30 -11.28
N LYS A 341 14.57 -13.20 -11.56
CA LYS A 341 15.92 -13.14 -10.99
C LYS A 341 16.86 -12.56 -12.02
N GLU A 342 17.65 -11.60 -11.61
CA GLU A 342 18.69 -11.02 -12.45
C GLU A 342 19.78 -12.07 -12.73
N ASP A 343 20.11 -12.24 -14.01
CA ASP A 343 21.18 -13.13 -14.47
C ASP A 343 22.56 -12.49 -14.20
N GLY A 344 23.65 -13.23 -14.45
CA GLY A 344 25.01 -12.65 -14.43
C GLY A 344 25.58 -12.30 -13.05
N GLY A 345 24.95 -12.75 -11.96
CA GLY A 345 25.40 -12.47 -10.59
C GLY A 345 24.77 -11.22 -9.97
N GLY A 346 23.78 -10.62 -10.64
CA GLY A 346 22.98 -9.54 -10.10
C GLY A 346 22.21 -9.96 -8.84
N SER A 347 21.95 -8.98 -7.96
CA SER A 347 21.28 -9.21 -6.67
C SER A 347 19.76 -9.03 -6.72
N HIS A 348 19.20 -8.53 -7.83
CA HIS A 348 17.79 -8.21 -7.90
C HIS A 348 16.91 -9.45 -8.05
N VAL A 349 15.88 -9.52 -7.21
CA VAL A 349 14.80 -10.52 -7.31
C VAL A 349 13.48 -9.78 -7.21
N VAL A 350 12.75 -9.75 -8.32
CA VAL A 350 11.45 -9.07 -8.43
C VAL A 350 10.36 -10.11 -8.22
N GLN A 351 9.74 -10.12 -7.04
CA GLN A 351 8.82 -11.17 -6.63
C GLN A 351 7.36 -10.68 -6.69
N SER A 352 6.50 -11.41 -7.39
CA SER A 352 5.06 -11.13 -7.47
C SER A 352 4.26 -12.31 -6.93
N PRO A 353 3.43 -12.13 -5.88
CA PRO A 353 2.62 -13.22 -5.35
C PRO A 353 1.53 -13.62 -6.34
N ILE A 354 1.26 -14.92 -6.39
CA ILE A 354 0.20 -15.56 -7.16
C ILE A 354 -0.72 -16.24 -6.15
N VAL A 355 -2.01 -15.90 -6.21
CA VAL A 355 -3.06 -16.59 -5.45
C VAL A 355 -4.07 -17.17 -6.43
N ALA A 356 -4.41 -18.44 -6.28
CA ALA A 356 -5.39 -19.12 -7.12
C ALA A 356 -6.45 -19.80 -6.24
N THR A 357 -7.73 -19.59 -6.57
CA THR A 357 -8.84 -20.13 -5.77
C THR A 357 -10.14 -20.27 -6.55
N ASN A 358 -11.01 -21.18 -6.10
CA ASN A 358 -12.41 -21.29 -6.50
C ASN A 358 -13.40 -20.99 -5.36
N ILE A 359 -12.91 -20.43 -4.23
CA ILE A 359 -13.76 -20.09 -3.09
C ILE A 359 -14.70 -18.96 -3.49
N ALA A 360 -16.01 -19.20 -3.38
CA ALA A 360 -17.03 -18.19 -3.63
C ALA A 360 -16.96 -17.08 -2.57
N PHE A 361 -16.81 -15.83 -3.00
CA PHE A 361 -16.68 -14.67 -2.11
C PHE A 361 -17.89 -14.42 -1.19
N ASP A 362 -19.08 -14.92 -1.54
CA ASP A 362 -20.26 -14.84 -0.66
C ASP A 362 -20.08 -15.59 0.67
N SER A 363 -19.27 -16.66 0.67
CA SER A 363 -19.00 -17.48 1.86
C SER A 363 -18.07 -16.84 2.88
N LEU A 364 -17.34 -15.78 2.51
CA LEU A 364 -16.44 -15.03 3.41
C LEU A 364 -17.17 -13.92 4.19
N SER A 365 -18.40 -13.58 3.80
CA SER A 365 -19.20 -12.52 4.45
C SER A 365 -19.99 -13.00 5.68
N SER A 366 -20.08 -14.31 5.90
CA SER A 366 -20.89 -14.90 6.98
C SER A 366 -20.11 -15.16 8.27
N SER A 367 -18.78 -15.03 8.27
CA SER A 367 -17.94 -15.33 9.44
C SER A 367 -17.54 -14.12 10.29
N SER A 368 -17.92 -12.89 9.90
CA SER A 368 -17.60 -11.66 10.66
C SER A 368 -18.82 -10.98 11.29
N ARG A 369 -19.94 -11.70 11.47
CA ARG A 369 -21.04 -11.27 12.34
C ARG A 369 -21.25 -12.33 13.42
N ASN A 370 -20.48 -12.23 14.49
CA ASN A 370 -20.84 -12.72 15.82
C ASN A 370 -20.16 -11.83 16.85
#